data_AF-A0A7V6ZNL6-F1
#
_entry.id   AF-A0A7V6ZNL6-F1
#
_cell.length_a   1.000
_cell.length_b   1.000
_cell.length_c   1.000
_cell.angle_alpha   90.00
_cell.angle_beta   90.00
_cell.angle_gamma   90.00
#
_symmetry.space_group_name_H-M   'P 1'
#
loop_
_entity.id
_entity.type
_entity.pdbx_description
1 polymer ?
#
loop_
_entity_poly.entity_id
_entity_poly.type
_entity_poly.pdbx_seq_one_letter_code
_entity_poly.pdbx_strand_id
1 'polypeptide(L)'
;TETQAKAILDMKLQRLTGLEVDKVKQELMETRKFIADCHEILKNHSRKLAIIVSEFTEIRERFGDGRKTEINLSDDLEIEDEDLIPEEDVIITITNRGYVKRMTVDTYRPQNRGGKGVTGAKMLEDDFVEMILYTSSHDTILFFSNFGKVYRLKAYQIPAYGRTAKGLPVVNLLNFEENEQLAAVLNVNREEAKDGYLIFATRMGLIKKTEVSAFNNIRTNGIKAIVLKEGDELLEVGLTDGEKDIILGTSAGKAIRFSESDIRPMGRISAGVRGIKVEGNERVVGMAIVNTDGDEIVIVTEKGYGKRTNVDAFRVQVRGGKGVKALNMTEKNGRMVALETVKGDEDLMVITDKGMIIRTHLDQILTVGRDTQGVCIIKLSEGHLVSSIAVVPRSEDDENEENDEYKEEIVYDLDYKFKDEDKFKRIKSPEIVDN
;
A
#
# COMPACT_ATOMS: atom_id res chain seq x y z
N THR A 1 -95.73 2.48 32.90
CA THR A 1 -94.82 2.27 34.05
C THR A 1 -95.19 3.23 35.18
N GLU A 2 -94.78 2.97 36.42
CA GLU A 2 -95.00 3.88 37.55
C GLU A 2 -94.47 5.31 37.27
N THR A 3 -93.33 5.39 36.56
CA THR A 3 -92.73 6.65 36.11
C THR A 3 -93.62 7.41 35.12
N GLN A 4 -94.24 6.72 34.16
CA GLN A 4 -95.20 7.33 33.22
C GLN A 4 -96.46 7.80 33.96
N ALA A 5 -96.95 7.02 34.92
CA ALA A 5 -98.13 7.39 35.72
C ALA A 5 -97.87 8.68 36.53
N LYS A 6 -96.69 8.79 37.15
CA LYS A 6 -96.26 10.02 37.85
C LYS A 6 -96.12 11.22 36.90
N ALA A 7 -95.53 11.03 35.72
CA ALA A 7 -95.39 12.09 34.72
C ALA A 7 -96.74 12.61 34.18
N ILE A 8 -97.75 11.74 34.07
CA ILE A 8 -99.12 12.15 33.70
C ILE A 8 -99.77 12.94 34.85
N LEU A 9 -99.60 12.51 36.10
CA LEU A 9 -100.12 13.22 37.28
C LEU A 9 -99.49 14.61 37.45
N ASP A 10 -98.22 14.77 37.09
CA ASP A 10 -97.49 16.04 37.16
C ASP A 10 -97.79 17.00 35.96
N MET A 11 -98.67 16.63 35.03
CA MET A 11 -99.03 17.48 33.88
C MET A 11 -99.80 18.74 34.31
N LYS A 12 -99.32 19.90 33.86
CA LYS A 12 -100.01 21.19 34.05
C LYS A 12 -101.02 21.45 32.92
N LEU A 13 -102.17 22.03 33.24
CA LEU A 13 -103.24 22.36 32.26
C LEU A 13 -102.74 23.20 31.05
N GLN A 14 -101.75 24.06 31.25
CA GLN A 14 -101.13 24.86 30.18
C GLN A 14 -100.48 24.02 29.05
N ARG A 15 -100.10 22.77 29.33
CA ARG A 15 -99.48 21.83 28.37
C ARG A 15 -100.50 21.15 27.45
N LEU A 16 -101.79 21.36 27.67
CA LEU A 16 -102.88 20.78 26.86
C LEU A 16 -103.34 21.71 25.72
N THR A 17 -102.61 22.80 25.47
CA THR A 17 -102.86 23.67 24.31
C THR A 17 -102.37 23.01 23.01
N GLY A 18 -103.01 23.31 21.88
CA GLY A 18 -102.64 22.71 20.58
C GLY A 18 -101.16 22.93 20.21
N LEU A 19 -100.63 24.12 20.48
CA LEU A 19 -99.22 24.46 20.26
C LEU A 19 -98.25 23.59 21.07
N GLU A 20 -98.58 23.30 22.33
CA GLU A 20 -97.72 22.47 23.19
C GLU A 20 -97.79 21.00 22.79
N VAL A 21 -98.96 20.51 22.35
CA VAL A 21 -99.12 19.17 21.79
C VAL A 21 -98.29 19.02 20.51
N ASP A 22 -98.29 20.01 19.63
CA ASP A 22 -97.53 19.98 18.39
C ASP A 22 -96.01 20.07 18.63
N LYS A 23 -95.55 20.88 19.60
CA LYS A 23 -94.14 20.87 20.04
C LYS A 23 -93.71 19.50 20.55
N VAL A 24 -94.52 18.85 21.38
CA VAL A 24 -94.20 17.51 21.92
C VAL A 24 -94.18 16.46 20.80
N LYS A 25 -95.07 16.56 19.81
CA LYS A 25 -95.03 15.71 18.62
C LYS A 25 -93.74 15.94 17.81
N GLN A 26 -93.32 17.19 17.65
CA GLN A 26 -92.08 17.53 16.95
C GLN A 26 -90.86 17.00 17.70
N GLU A 27 -90.76 17.24 19.00
CA GLU A 27 -89.69 16.73 19.86
C GLU A 27 -89.62 15.19 19.85
N LEU A 28 -90.79 14.53 19.86
CA LEU A 28 -90.88 13.07 19.71
C LEU A 28 -90.34 12.61 18.35
N MET A 29 -90.65 13.32 17.25
CA MET A 29 -90.13 13.01 15.92
C MET A 29 -88.61 13.19 15.85
N GLU A 30 -88.08 14.31 16.36
CA GLU A 30 -86.65 14.61 16.39
C GLU A 30 -85.89 13.59 17.24
N THR A 31 -86.42 13.24 18.42
CA THR A 31 -85.84 12.23 19.31
C THR A 31 -85.84 10.86 18.64
N ARG A 32 -86.93 10.47 17.96
CA ARG A 32 -86.98 9.21 17.20
C ARG A 32 -85.99 9.19 16.05
N LYS A 33 -85.81 10.31 15.36
CA LYS A 33 -84.80 10.45 14.29
C LYS A 33 -83.39 10.31 14.84
N PHE A 34 -83.09 10.95 15.97
CA PHE A 34 -81.81 10.83 16.65
C PHE A 34 -81.53 9.40 17.11
N ILE A 35 -82.50 8.73 17.74
CA ILE A 35 -82.38 7.32 18.15
C ILE A 35 -82.11 6.42 16.93
N ALA A 36 -82.82 6.63 15.82
CA ALA A 36 -82.62 5.87 14.59
C ALA A 36 -81.19 6.06 14.03
N ASP A 37 -80.70 7.30 14.02
CA ASP A 37 -79.36 7.64 13.58
C ASP A 37 -78.27 7.01 14.47
N CYS A 38 -78.42 7.10 15.80
CA CYS A 38 -77.52 6.42 16.74
C CYS A 38 -77.51 4.90 16.55
N HIS A 39 -78.67 4.27 16.34
CA HIS A 39 -78.74 2.84 16.07
C HIS A 39 -78.08 2.47 14.74
N GLU A 40 -78.21 3.30 13.71
CA GLU A 40 -77.56 3.09 12.43
C GLU A 40 -76.04 3.16 12.55
N ILE A 41 -75.53 4.17 13.27
CA ILE A 41 -74.10 4.31 13.59
C ILE A 41 -73.61 3.09 14.37
N LEU A 42 -74.33 2.65 15.42
CA LEU A 42 -73.91 1.51 16.23
C LEU A 42 -73.84 0.21 15.42
N LYS A 43 -74.80 -0.01 14.50
CA LYS A 43 -74.86 -1.21 13.65
C LYS A 43 -73.85 -1.20 12.51
N ASN A 44 -73.57 -0.05 11.90
CA ASN A 44 -72.71 0.05 10.73
C ASN A 44 -71.26 0.43 11.10
N HIS A 45 -70.33 -0.52 10.94
CA HIS A 45 -68.92 -0.30 11.24
C HIS A 45 -68.26 0.77 10.34
N SER A 46 -68.58 0.78 9.04
CA SER A 46 -68.05 1.76 8.09
C SER A 46 -68.46 3.19 8.44
N ARG A 47 -69.71 3.37 8.90
CA ARG A 47 -70.20 4.69 9.33
C ARG A 47 -69.49 5.19 10.60
N LYS A 48 -69.17 4.31 11.55
CA LYS A 48 -68.34 4.66 12.72
C LYS A 48 -66.95 5.11 12.32
N LEU A 49 -66.29 4.37 11.44
CA LEU A 49 -64.96 4.75 10.93
C LEU A 49 -64.99 6.09 10.20
N ALA A 50 -66.04 6.37 9.41
CA ALA A 50 -66.18 7.65 8.73
C ALA A 50 -66.27 8.82 9.73
N ILE A 51 -67.05 8.67 10.81
CA ILE A 51 -67.14 9.67 11.88
C ILE A 51 -65.77 9.86 12.55
N ILE A 52 -65.11 8.78 12.94
CA ILE A 52 -63.79 8.81 13.58
C ILE A 52 -62.75 9.51 12.71
N VAL A 53 -62.70 9.21 11.40
CA VAL A 53 -61.77 9.86 10.46
C VAL A 53 -62.10 11.35 10.33
N SER A 54 -63.39 11.71 10.25
CA SER A 54 -63.78 13.12 10.17
C SER A 54 -63.36 13.90 11.42
N GLU A 55 -63.57 13.33 12.62
CA GLU A 55 -63.17 13.93 13.89
C GLU A 55 -61.65 14.06 13.99
N PHE A 56 -60.89 13.01 13.63
CA PHE A 56 -59.42 13.10 13.61
C PHE A 56 -58.88 14.10 12.60
N THR A 57 -59.57 14.27 11.46
CA THR A 57 -59.20 15.26 10.45
C THR A 57 -59.44 16.67 10.98
N GLU A 58 -60.58 16.92 11.64
CA GLU A 58 -60.86 18.21 12.27
C GLU A 58 -59.84 18.54 13.37
N ILE A 59 -59.47 17.56 14.20
CA ILE A 59 -58.44 17.72 15.23
C ILE A 59 -57.09 18.07 14.59
N ARG A 60 -56.70 17.37 13.52
CA ARG A 60 -55.46 17.64 12.79
C ARG A 60 -55.46 19.05 12.19
N GLU A 61 -56.57 19.53 11.65
CA GLU A 61 -56.67 20.88 11.09
C GLU A 61 -56.64 21.98 12.16
N ARG A 62 -57.26 21.74 13.32
CA ARG A 62 -57.32 22.71 14.42
C ARG A 62 -56.04 22.80 15.23
N PHE A 63 -55.31 21.68 15.38
CA PHE A 63 -54.18 21.58 16.32
C PHE A 63 -52.87 21.09 15.66
N GLY A 64 -52.85 20.88 14.35
CA GLY A 64 -51.64 20.46 13.64
C GLY A 64 -50.61 21.58 13.57
N ASP A 65 -49.37 21.27 13.93
CA ASP A 65 -48.21 22.10 13.68
C ASP A 65 -47.20 21.39 12.76
N GLY A 66 -46.34 22.17 12.12
CA GLY A 66 -45.22 21.63 11.36
C GLY A 66 -44.21 20.98 12.29
N ARG A 67 -43.52 19.95 11.80
CA ARG A 67 -42.43 19.31 12.56
C ARG A 67 -41.35 20.35 12.85
N LYS A 68 -41.06 20.58 14.13
CA LYS A 68 -40.03 21.55 14.57
C LYS A 68 -38.60 21.01 14.45
N THR A 69 -38.46 19.69 14.43
CA THR A 69 -37.17 19.01 14.32
C THR A 69 -36.94 18.53 12.89
N GLU A 70 -35.71 18.70 12.41
CA GLU A 70 -35.25 18.09 11.17
C GLU A 70 -34.55 16.76 11.49
N ILE A 71 -34.88 15.69 10.77
CA ILE A 71 -34.08 14.47 10.82
C ILE A 71 -33.05 14.61 9.71
N ASN A 72 -31.82 14.94 10.09
CA ASN A 72 -30.71 15.01 9.17
C ASN A 72 -30.16 13.60 8.98
N LEU A 73 -30.51 12.96 7.86
CA LEU A 73 -29.96 11.65 7.44
C LEU A 73 -28.50 11.77 6.95
N SER A 74 -27.96 12.98 6.92
CA SER A 74 -26.60 13.29 6.46
C SER A 74 -25.53 13.11 7.55
N ASP A 75 -25.95 13.00 8.82
CA ASP A 75 -25.07 12.82 9.99
C ASP A 75 -25.06 11.36 10.49
N ASP A 76 -25.54 10.41 9.68
CA ASP A 76 -25.09 9.03 9.85
C ASP A 76 -23.59 9.04 9.57
N LEU A 77 -22.80 9.10 10.64
CA LEU A 77 -21.43 8.63 10.68
C LEU A 77 -21.46 7.18 10.18
N GLU A 78 -21.39 6.99 8.86
CA GLU A 78 -20.94 5.75 8.26
C GLU A 78 -19.52 5.55 8.80
N ILE A 79 -19.40 4.95 9.98
CA ILE A 79 -18.13 4.43 10.48
C ILE A 79 -17.74 3.41 9.44
N GLU A 80 -16.79 3.77 8.58
CA GLU A 80 -16.26 2.82 7.61
C GLU A 80 -15.53 1.73 8.41
N ASP A 81 -15.53 0.49 7.93
CA ASP A 81 -14.76 -0.58 8.59
C ASP A 81 -13.27 -0.19 8.76
N GLU A 82 -12.79 0.73 7.91
CA GLU A 82 -11.46 1.36 8.00
C GLU A 82 -11.27 2.22 9.27
N ASP A 83 -12.31 2.91 9.75
CA ASP A 83 -12.25 3.74 10.97
C ASP A 83 -12.10 2.90 12.25
N LEU A 84 -12.42 1.61 12.19
CA LEU A 84 -12.21 0.65 13.28
C LEU A 84 -10.78 0.11 13.33
N ILE A 85 -9.98 0.34 12.28
CA ILE A 85 -8.60 -0.14 12.19
C ILE A 85 -7.66 0.95 12.71
N PRO A 86 -6.81 0.68 13.70
CA PRO A 86 -5.89 1.68 14.21
C PRO A 86 -4.87 2.11 13.15
N GLU A 87 -4.61 3.42 13.11
CA GLU A 87 -3.53 3.99 12.32
C GLU A 87 -2.20 3.71 13.00
N GLU A 88 -1.37 2.87 12.39
CA GLU A 88 -0.09 2.41 12.94
C GLU A 88 0.97 2.49 11.83
N ASP A 89 2.19 2.86 12.19
CA ASP A 89 3.32 2.75 11.28
C ASP A 89 3.66 1.27 11.04
N VAL A 90 3.71 0.90 9.78
CA VAL A 90 3.97 -0.46 9.34
C VAL A 90 5.06 -0.51 8.27
N ILE A 91 5.69 -1.67 8.21
CA ILE A 91 6.66 -2.01 7.19
C ILE A 91 6.05 -3.10 6.32
N ILE A 92 6.15 -2.91 5.02
CA ILE A 92 5.71 -3.88 4.05
C ILE A 92 6.92 -4.40 3.34
N THR A 93 7.04 -5.71 3.33
CA THR A 93 8.15 -6.41 2.68
C THR A 93 7.61 -7.24 1.54
N ILE A 94 8.28 -7.14 0.41
CA ILE A 94 8.01 -7.94 -0.78
C ILE A 94 9.27 -8.72 -1.10
N THR A 95 9.15 -10.03 -1.26
CA THR A 95 10.27 -10.88 -1.65
C THR A 95 10.38 -11.01 -3.16
N ASN A 96 11.56 -11.42 -3.65
CA ASN A 96 11.80 -11.70 -5.07
C ASN A 96 10.87 -12.76 -5.67
N ARG A 97 10.32 -13.65 -4.84
CA ARG A 97 9.32 -14.64 -5.24
C ARG A 97 7.89 -14.10 -5.21
N GLY A 98 7.73 -12.80 -4.94
CA GLY A 98 6.45 -12.11 -4.90
C GLY A 98 5.64 -12.40 -3.65
N TYR A 99 6.26 -12.79 -2.52
CA TYR A 99 5.54 -12.87 -1.24
C TYR A 99 5.49 -11.49 -0.59
N VAL A 100 4.30 -11.07 -0.16
CA VAL A 100 4.09 -9.80 0.53
C VAL A 100 3.59 -10.04 1.95
N LYS A 101 4.09 -9.24 2.90
CA LYS A 101 3.62 -9.21 4.28
C LYS A 101 3.72 -7.82 4.89
N ARG A 102 2.84 -7.55 5.84
CA ARG A 102 2.87 -6.38 6.72
C ARG A 102 3.47 -6.75 8.06
N MET A 103 4.29 -5.87 8.62
CA MET A 103 4.91 -5.98 9.93
C MET A 103 4.82 -4.64 10.66
N THR A 104 4.71 -4.64 11.98
CA THR A 104 4.82 -3.39 12.76
C THR A 104 6.30 -2.98 12.88
N VAL A 105 6.57 -1.68 13.00
CA VAL A 105 7.94 -1.14 13.11
C VAL A 105 8.68 -1.70 14.31
N ASP A 106 7.99 -1.92 15.44
CA ASP A 106 8.56 -2.51 16.65
C ASP A 106 9.09 -3.92 16.44
N THR A 107 8.50 -4.68 15.51
CA THR A 107 8.96 -6.03 15.16
C THR A 107 10.23 -6.00 14.30
N TYR A 108 10.53 -4.87 13.67
CA TYR A 108 11.69 -4.69 12.78
C TYR A 108 12.89 -4.03 13.48
N ARG A 109 12.67 -3.20 14.51
CA ARG A 109 13.76 -2.54 15.23
C ARG A 109 14.75 -3.55 15.86
N PRO A 110 16.05 -3.49 15.54
CA PRO A 110 17.06 -4.23 16.27
C PRO A 110 17.16 -3.71 17.71
N GLN A 111 17.32 -4.61 18.67
CA GLN A 111 17.46 -4.26 20.07
C GLN A 111 18.83 -3.65 20.31
N ASN A 112 18.87 -2.38 20.72
CA ASN A 112 20.12 -1.63 20.92
C ASN A 112 21.07 -2.29 21.95
N ARG A 113 22.35 -2.30 21.56
CA ARG A 113 23.61 -2.54 22.31
C ARG A 113 23.59 -3.60 23.43
N GLY A 114 24.26 -4.72 23.15
CA GLY A 114 24.70 -5.70 24.15
C GLY A 114 23.86 -6.98 24.25
N GLY A 115 22.80 -7.11 23.44
CA GLY A 115 22.05 -8.35 23.29
C GLY A 115 22.69 -9.29 22.26
N LYS A 116 22.69 -10.59 22.53
CA LYS A 116 22.98 -11.61 21.51
C LYS A 116 22.01 -11.41 20.34
N GLY A 117 22.55 -11.26 19.13
CA GLY A 117 21.81 -10.90 17.91
C GLY A 117 20.49 -11.66 17.75
N VAL A 118 19.45 -10.92 17.35
CA VAL A 118 18.11 -11.46 17.13
C VAL A 118 18.13 -12.12 15.76
N THR A 119 18.06 -13.45 15.72
CA THR A 119 18.05 -14.22 14.48
C THR A 119 16.88 -13.79 13.60
N GLY A 120 17.18 -13.24 12.41
CA GLY A 120 16.19 -13.01 11.36
C GLY A 120 15.54 -14.32 10.89
N ALA A 121 14.56 -14.21 9.99
CA ALA A 121 14.02 -15.40 9.33
C ALA A 121 15.19 -16.24 8.78
N LYS A 122 15.24 -17.54 9.11
CA LYS A 122 15.96 -18.50 8.26
C LYS A 122 15.20 -18.51 6.93
N MET A 123 15.55 -17.56 6.06
CA MET A 123 15.14 -17.58 4.68
C MET A 123 15.57 -18.95 4.13
N LEU A 124 14.65 -19.66 3.48
CA LEU A 124 15.06 -20.81 2.68
C LEU A 124 16.04 -20.31 1.63
N GLU A 125 17.00 -21.13 1.25
CA GLU A 125 17.93 -20.85 0.14
C GLU A 125 17.12 -20.24 -1.05
N ASP A 126 17.48 -19.01 -1.44
CA ASP A 126 16.95 -18.21 -2.56
C ASP A 126 15.59 -17.44 -2.40
N ASP A 127 15.15 -17.09 -1.18
CA ASP A 127 14.04 -16.14 -0.95
C ASP A 127 14.51 -14.97 -0.08
N PHE A 128 14.43 -13.74 -0.57
CA PHE A 128 14.94 -12.56 0.12
C PHE A 128 14.05 -11.36 -0.16
N VAL A 129 14.12 -10.37 0.72
CA VAL A 129 13.34 -9.15 0.61
C VAL A 129 13.91 -8.28 -0.51
N GLU A 130 13.15 -8.11 -1.57
CA GLU A 130 13.47 -7.26 -2.71
C GLU A 130 13.08 -5.81 -2.44
N MET A 131 11.97 -5.59 -1.72
CA MET A 131 11.47 -4.25 -1.46
C MET A 131 10.98 -4.13 -0.02
N ILE A 132 11.33 -3.00 0.61
CA ILE A 132 10.87 -2.60 1.94
C ILE A 132 10.21 -1.23 1.81
N LEU A 133 8.94 -1.15 2.19
CA LEU A 133 8.18 0.11 2.20
C LEU A 133 7.82 0.44 3.64
N TYR A 134 8.15 1.65 4.08
CA TYR A 134 7.67 2.22 5.33
C TYR A 134 6.43 3.07 5.04
N THR A 135 5.32 2.78 5.72
CA THR A 135 4.01 3.34 5.39
C THR A 135 3.07 3.30 6.60
N SER A 136 1.99 4.09 6.60
CA SER A 136 0.91 3.97 7.58
C SER A 136 -0.03 2.81 7.23
N SER A 137 -0.67 2.19 8.21
CA SER A 137 -1.68 1.14 7.98
C SER A 137 -2.84 1.61 7.09
N HIS A 138 -3.14 2.90 7.08
CA HIS A 138 -4.23 3.53 6.30
C HIS A 138 -3.81 4.03 4.91
N ASP A 139 -2.50 4.04 4.65
CA ASP A 139 -1.97 4.50 3.37
C ASP A 139 -2.34 3.55 2.22
N THR A 140 -2.29 4.11 1.03
CA THR A 140 -2.64 3.43 -0.20
C THR A 140 -1.40 2.97 -0.93
N ILE A 141 -1.33 1.68 -1.20
CA ILE A 141 -0.22 1.07 -1.92
C ILE A 141 -0.66 0.75 -3.34
N LEU A 142 0.09 1.27 -4.29
CA LEU A 142 -0.11 1.04 -5.71
C LEU A 142 0.87 -0.01 -6.19
N PHE A 143 0.33 -1.09 -6.76
CA PHE A 143 1.09 -2.18 -7.36
C PHE A 143 1.01 -2.07 -8.87
N PHE A 144 2.14 -1.88 -9.53
CA PHE A 144 2.22 -1.74 -10.98
C PHE A 144 2.77 -3.03 -11.59
N SER A 145 2.09 -3.52 -12.63
CA SER A 145 2.53 -4.71 -13.36
C SER A 145 3.38 -4.38 -14.58
N ASN A 146 4.15 -5.35 -15.05
CA ASN A 146 4.91 -5.28 -16.31
C ASN A 146 4.01 -4.97 -17.53
N PHE A 147 2.73 -5.36 -17.49
CA PHE A 147 1.72 -5.05 -18.53
C PHE A 147 1.17 -3.61 -18.45
N GLY A 148 1.65 -2.81 -17.49
CA GLY A 148 1.24 -1.42 -17.35
C GLY A 148 -0.14 -1.26 -16.70
N LYS A 149 -0.60 -2.24 -15.93
CA LYS A 149 -1.76 -2.09 -15.05
C LYS A 149 -1.33 -1.63 -13.67
N VAL A 150 -2.28 -1.03 -12.96
CA VAL A 150 -2.13 -0.69 -11.55
C VAL A 150 -3.27 -1.28 -10.75
N TYR A 151 -2.90 -1.81 -9.60
CA TYR A 151 -3.78 -2.32 -8.57
C TYR A 151 -3.57 -1.52 -7.30
N ARG A 152 -4.57 -1.53 -6.43
CA ARG A 152 -4.56 -0.75 -5.20
C ARG A 152 -4.95 -1.64 -4.04
N LEU A 153 -4.15 -1.61 -2.97
CA LEU A 153 -4.53 -2.13 -1.67
C LEU A 153 -4.21 -1.08 -0.60
N LYS A 154 -5.03 -1.04 0.44
CA LYS A 154 -4.66 -0.36 1.67
C LYS A 154 -3.61 -1.19 2.41
N ALA A 155 -2.69 -0.55 3.12
CA ALA A 155 -1.67 -1.28 3.86
C ALA A 155 -2.27 -2.31 4.84
N TYR A 156 -3.35 -1.98 5.56
CA TYR A 156 -4.02 -2.90 6.47
C TYR A 156 -4.62 -4.16 5.81
N GLN A 157 -4.91 -4.12 4.50
CA GLN A 157 -5.43 -5.29 3.76
C GLN A 157 -4.34 -6.34 3.53
N ILE A 158 -3.07 -5.95 3.63
CA ILE A 158 -1.96 -6.88 3.55
C ILE A 158 -1.84 -7.63 4.88
N PRO A 159 -1.81 -8.97 4.84
CA PRO A 159 -1.82 -9.77 6.05
C PRO A 159 -0.59 -9.50 6.91
N ALA A 160 -0.86 -9.35 8.21
CA ALA A 160 0.18 -9.18 9.23
C ALA A 160 0.83 -10.54 9.51
N TYR A 161 2.14 -10.61 9.36
CA TYR A 161 2.92 -11.81 9.63
C TYR A 161 4.16 -11.46 10.45
N GLY A 162 4.67 -12.42 11.23
CA GLY A 162 5.92 -12.24 11.96
C GLY A 162 7.15 -12.13 11.04
N ARG A 163 8.29 -11.66 11.58
CA ARG A 163 9.56 -11.51 10.84
C ARG A 163 9.99 -12.79 10.13
N THR A 164 9.77 -13.95 10.74
CA THR A 164 10.18 -15.28 10.24
C THR A 164 9.21 -15.90 9.22
N ALA A 165 7.99 -15.38 9.09
CA ALA A 165 6.99 -15.93 8.18
C ALA A 165 7.19 -15.41 6.75
N LYS A 166 6.87 -16.23 5.75
CA LYS A 166 7.06 -15.89 4.33
C LYS A 166 6.13 -14.79 3.84
N GLY A 167 4.91 -14.72 4.38
CA GLY A 167 3.87 -13.85 3.87
C GLY A 167 2.93 -14.58 2.91
N LEU A 168 2.14 -13.81 2.17
CA LEU A 168 1.18 -14.31 1.19
C LEU A 168 1.66 -13.97 -0.23
N PRO A 169 1.55 -14.86 -1.23
CA PRO A 169 1.85 -14.51 -2.61
C PRO A 169 1.01 -13.31 -3.08
N VAL A 170 1.65 -12.31 -3.69
CA VAL A 170 1.01 -11.09 -4.19
C VAL A 170 -0.07 -11.39 -5.23
N VAL A 171 0.12 -12.46 -6.02
CA VAL A 171 -0.85 -12.98 -7.00
C VAL A 171 -2.17 -13.47 -6.38
N ASN A 172 -2.19 -13.76 -5.06
CA ASN A 172 -3.42 -14.13 -4.35
C ASN A 172 -4.20 -12.91 -3.87
N LEU A 173 -3.52 -11.76 -3.73
CA LEU A 173 -4.14 -10.50 -3.32
C LEU A 173 -4.56 -9.66 -4.54
N LEU A 174 -3.81 -9.76 -5.63
CA LEU A 174 -4.00 -9.02 -6.86
C LEU A 174 -4.42 -9.97 -7.98
N ASN A 175 -5.53 -9.66 -8.66
CA ASN A 175 -6.03 -10.44 -9.79
C ASN A 175 -5.17 -10.21 -11.05
N PHE A 176 -3.98 -10.81 -11.08
CA PHE A 176 -3.06 -10.78 -12.21
C PHE A 176 -3.54 -11.67 -13.36
N GLU A 177 -3.29 -11.24 -14.58
CA GLU A 177 -3.43 -12.08 -15.78
C GLU A 177 -2.26 -13.08 -15.90
N GLU A 178 -2.42 -14.04 -16.82
CA GLU A 178 -1.37 -15.01 -17.10
C GLU A 178 -0.10 -14.31 -17.62
N ASN A 179 1.06 -14.62 -17.03
CA ASN A 179 2.36 -13.98 -17.27
C ASN A 179 2.48 -12.50 -16.82
N GLU A 180 1.49 -11.98 -16.10
CA GLU A 180 1.58 -10.66 -15.49
C GLU A 180 2.46 -10.74 -14.22
N GLN A 181 3.48 -9.88 -14.15
CA GLN A 181 4.44 -9.82 -13.05
C GLN A 181 4.44 -8.42 -12.42
N LEU A 182 4.79 -8.36 -11.15
CA LEU A 182 4.96 -7.10 -10.44
C LEU A 182 6.22 -6.38 -10.94
N ALA A 183 6.10 -5.10 -11.30
CA ALA A 183 7.19 -4.28 -11.80
C ALA A 183 7.61 -3.19 -10.81
N ALA A 184 6.65 -2.54 -10.14
CA ALA A 184 6.94 -1.51 -9.14
C ALA A 184 5.85 -1.46 -8.08
N VAL A 185 6.22 -1.03 -6.87
CA VAL A 185 5.28 -0.76 -5.79
C VAL A 185 5.58 0.61 -5.20
N LEU A 186 4.53 1.41 -5.05
CA LEU A 186 4.63 2.75 -4.49
C LEU A 186 3.66 2.90 -3.33
N ASN A 187 4.14 3.49 -2.24
CA ASN A 187 3.28 4.08 -1.24
C ASN A 187 2.82 5.45 -1.74
N VAL A 188 1.53 5.75 -1.61
CA VAL A 188 0.96 7.07 -1.86
C VAL A 188 0.29 7.53 -0.57
N ASN A 189 0.92 8.49 0.10
CA ASN A 189 0.39 9.10 1.31
C ASN A 189 -0.80 10.02 0.99
N ARG A 190 -1.63 10.33 1.99
CA ARG A 190 -2.81 11.22 1.83
C ARG A 190 -2.48 12.61 1.27
N GLU A 191 -1.28 13.13 1.55
CA GLU A 191 -0.82 14.44 1.03
C GLU A 191 -0.41 14.34 -0.45
N GLU A 192 0.41 13.34 -0.78
CA GLU A 192 0.90 13.10 -2.15
C GLU A 192 -0.22 12.67 -3.11
N ALA A 193 -1.31 12.11 -2.59
CA ALA A 193 -2.51 11.79 -3.33
C ALA A 193 -3.19 13.00 -3.99
N LYS A 194 -2.95 14.23 -3.49
CA LYS A 194 -3.61 15.44 -3.97
C LYS A 194 -2.83 16.13 -5.09
N ASP A 195 -1.53 16.32 -4.91
CA ASP A 195 -0.72 17.20 -5.79
C ASP A 195 0.49 16.50 -6.43
N GLY A 196 0.67 15.19 -6.22
CA GLY A 196 1.79 14.43 -6.79
C GLY A 196 1.59 13.97 -8.23
N TYR A 197 2.70 13.61 -8.87
CA TYR A 197 2.75 12.98 -10.19
C TYR A 197 3.44 11.61 -10.12
N LEU A 198 2.95 10.69 -10.95
CA LEU A 198 3.59 9.41 -11.21
C LEU A 198 4.34 9.47 -12.53
N ILE A 199 5.63 9.16 -12.47
CA ILE A 199 6.52 9.01 -13.61
C ILE A 199 6.66 7.52 -13.92
N PHE A 200 6.29 7.12 -15.13
CA PHE A 200 6.40 5.76 -15.64
C PHE A 200 7.55 5.68 -16.61
N ALA A 201 8.45 4.71 -16.45
CA ALA A 201 9.50 4.38 -17.40
C ALA A 201 9.27 2.99 -18.00
N THR A 202 9.51 2.85 -19.30
CA THR A 202 9.36 1.60 -20.05
C THR A 202 10.70 1.07 -20.53
N ARG A 203 10.79 -0.23 -20.79
CA ARG A 203 12.01 -0.88 -21.31
C ARG A 203 12.45 -0.30 -22.67
N MET A 204 11.53 0.15 -23.51
CA MET A 204 11.84 0.78 -24.80
C MET A 204 12.17 2.29 -24.73
N GLY A 205 12.24 2.88 -23.53
CA GLY A 205 12.66 4.27 -23.34
C GLY A 205 11.57 5.32 -23.54
N LEU A 206 10.29 4.91 -23.48
CA LEU A 206 9.18 5.83 -23.26
C LEU A 206 9.09 6.19 -21.78
N ILE A 207 8.73 7.45 -21.54
CA ILE A 207 8.44 8.01 -20.22
C ILE A 207 7.08 8.69 -20.24
N LYS A 208 6.35 8.63 -19.13
CA LYS A 208 5.05 9.28 -18.99
C LYS A 208 4.88 9.89 -17.62
N LYS A 209 4.29 11.10 -17.58
CA LYS A 209 3.84 11.76 -16.34
C LYS A 209 2.32 11.72 -16.26
N THR A 210 1.77 11.25 -15.14
CA THR A 210 0.32 11.20 -14.88
C THR A 210 0.07 11.70 -13.47
N GLU A 211 -0.96 12.51 -13.25
CA GLU A 211 -1.35 12.95 -11.91
C GLU A 211 -1.76 11.76 -11.03
N VAL A 212 -1.37 11.78 -9.75
CA VAL A 212 -1.72 10.73 -8.78
C VAL A 212 -3.25 10.65 -8.60
N SER A 213 -3.94 11.79 -8.67
CA SER A 213 -5.40 11.91 -8.59
C SER A 213 -6.14 11.01 -9.60
N ALA A 214 -5.53 10.71 -10.75
CA ALA A 214 -6.09 9.81 -11.76
C ALA A 214 -6.24 8.35 -11.26
N PHE A 215 -5.57 8.02 -10.16
CA PHE A 215 -5.51 6.69 -9.53
C PHE A 215 -6.29 6.59 -8.22
N ASN A 216 -7.04 7.64 -7.83
CA ASN A 216 -7.88 7.62 -6.63
C ASN A 216 -9.00 6.57 -6.67
N ASN A 217 -9.45 6.16 -7.85
CA ASN A 217 -10.51 5.17 -8.02
C ASN A 217 -10.03 3.99 -8.89
N ILE A 218 -9.46 2.99 -8.22
CA ILE A 218 -9.01 1.73 -8.83
C ILE A 218 -9.97 0.61 -8.43
N ARG A 219 -10.43 -0.16 -9.42
CA ARG A 219 -11.27 -1.35 -9.21
C ARG A 219 -10.41 -2.53 -8.77
N THR A 220 -11.02 -3.55 -8.16
CA THR A 220 -10.31 -4.76 -7.69
C THR A 220 -9.50 -5.47 -8.78
N ASN A 221 -9.99 -5.48 -10.03
CA ASN A 221 -9.27 -6.07 -11.18
C ASN A 221 -8.16 -5.17 -11.75
N GLY A 222 -7.84 -4.09 -11.06
CA GLY A 222 -6.90 -3.08 -11.54
C GLY A 222 -7.45 -2.25 -12.69
N ILE A 223 -6.65 -1.30 -13.12
CA ILE A 223 -6.92 -0.43 -14.28
C ILE A 223 -5.65 -0.28 -15.10
N LYS A 224 -5.78 0.04 -16.39
CA LYS A 224 -4.61 0.36 -17.22
C LYS A 224 -3.99 1.69 -16.77
N ALA A 225 -2.75 1.63 -16.31
CA ALA A 225 -1.98 2.79 -15.92
C ALA A 225 -1.26 3.42 -17.11
N ILE A 226 -0.77 2.61 -18.08
CA ILE A 226 -0.07 3.03 -19.30
C ILE A 226 -0.45 2.12 -20.49
N VAL A 227 -0.42 2.65 -21.70
CA VAL A 227 -0.56 1.86 -22.94
C VAL A 227 0.82 1.49 -23.44
N LEU A 228 1.19 0.22 -23.33
CA LEU A 228 2.46 -0.31 -23.82
C LEU A 228 2.35 -0.70 -25.30
N LYS A 229 3.47 -0.61 -26.02
CA LYS A 229 3.59 -1.15 -27.38
C LYS A 229 3.87 -2.65 -27.31
N GLU A 230 3.67 -3.33 -28.44
CA GLU A 230 4.02 -4.74 -28.56
C GLU A 230 5.50 -4.96 -28.29
N GLY A 231 5.82 -5.86 -27.34
CA GLY A 231 7.19 -6.14 -26.90
C GLY A 231 7.79 -5.12 -25.92
N ASP A 232 7.02 -4.13 -25.46
CA ASP A 232 7.42 -3.19 -24.42
C ASP A 232 6.85 -3.59 -23.05
N GLU A 233 7.56 -3.23 -21.99
CA GLU A 233 7.21 -3.57 -20.61
C GLU A 233 7.39 -2.34 -19.74
N LEU A 234 6.51 -2.18 -18.75
CA LEU A 234 6.72 -1.23 -17.68
C LEU A 234 7.94 -1.68 -16.86
N LEU A 235 8.93 -0.80 -16.75
CA LEU A 235 10.14 -1.05 -15.98
C LEU A 235 9.94 -0.62 -14.53
N GLU A 236 9.57 0.65 -14.34
CA GLU A 236 9.58 1.29 -13.04
C GLU A 236 8.59 2.45 -13.01
N VAL A 237 8.07 2.74 -11.83
CA VAL A 237 7.22 3.90 -11.56
C VAL A 237 7.77 4.60 -10.34
N GLY A 238 7.85 5.92 -10.39
CA GLY A 238 8.28 6.72 -9.25
C GLY A 238 7.36 7.92 -9.04
N LEU A 239 7.37 8.42 -7.80
CA LEU A 239 6.53 9.53 -7.34
C LEU A 239 7.33 10.83 -7.32
N THR A 240 6.74 11.90 -7.86
CA THR A 240 7.37 13.22 -7.98
C THR A 240 6.40 14.34 -7.66
N ASP A 241 6.94 15.53 -7.38
CA ASP A 241 6.19 16.76 -7.08
C ASP A 241 6.04 17.70 -8.30
N GLY A 242 6.69 17.38 -9.43
CA GLY A 242 6.62 18.16 -10.67
C GLY A 242 7.91 18.94 -10.98
N GLU A 243 8.84 19.06 -10.04
CA GLU A 243 10.06 19.85 -10.16
C GLU A 243 11.35 19.02 -10.25
N LYS A 244 11.27 17.68 -10.15
CA LYS A 244 12.43 16.79 -10.09
C LYS A 244 13.07 16.53 -11.44
N ASP A 245 14.34 16.16 -11.40
CA ASP A 245 15.05 15.63 -12.55
C ASP A 245 14.94 14.11 -12.62
N ILE A 246 14.85 13.59 -13.84
CA ILE A 246 14.79 12.15 -14.11
C ILE A 246 16.04 11.72 -14.85
N ILE A 247 16.65 10.64 -14.39
CA ILE A 247 17.75 9.95 -15.07
C ILE A 247 17.25 8.61 -15.58
N LEU A 248 17.45 8.34 -16.88
CA LEU A 248 17.19 7.02 -17.46
C LEU A 248 18.51 6.37 -17.89
N GLY A 249 18.74 5.14 -17.43
CA GLY A 249 19.91 4.33 -17.79
C GLY A 249 19.59 3.26 -18.83
N THR A 250 20.50 3.02 -19.77
CA THR A 250 20.38 1.97 -20.80
C THR A 250 21.39 0.86 -20.59
N SER A 251 21.05 -0.34 -21.05
CA SER A 251 21.93 -1.52 -21.00
C SER A 251 23.28 -1.31 -21.71
N ALA A 252 23.36 -0.36 -22.65
CA ALA A 252 24.61 0.04 -23.32
C ALA A 252 25.44 1.06 -22.53
N GLY A 253 25.17 1.27 -21.25
CA GLY A 253 25.95 2.13 -20.40
C GLY A 253 25.82 3.62 -20.73
N LYS A 254 24.72 4.04 -21.39
CA LYS A 254 24.38 5.46 -21.58
C LYS A 254 23.29 5.86 -20.59
N ALA A 255 23.33 7.09 -20.10
CA ALA A 255 22.24 7.68 -19.33
C ALA A 255 21.92 9.09 -19.81
N ILE A 256 20.66 9.51 -19.64
CA ILE A 256 20.20 10.87 -19.91
C ILE A 256 19.55 11.44 -18.65
N ARG A 257 19.91 12.66 -18.26
CA ARG A 257 19.25 13.45 -17.22
C ARG A 257 18.43 14.55 -17.89
N PHE A 258 17.18 14.71 -17.52
CA PHE A 258 16.31 15.78 -18.00
C PHE A 258 15.30 16.17 -16.92
N SER A 259 14.79 17.39 -16.97
CA SER A 259 13.77 17.84 -16.02
C SER A 259 12.42 17.20 -16.34
N GLU A 260 11.68 16.79 -15.32
CA GLU A 260 10.34 16.24 -15.52
C GLU A 260 9.34 17.26 -16.07
N SER A 261 9.64 18.55 -15.97
CA SER A 261 8.88 19.64 -16.60
C SER A 261 8.84 19.53 -18.13
N ASP A 262 9.81 18.87 -18.76
CA ASP A 262 9.81 18.57 -20.20
C ASP A 262 8.72 17.55 -20.60
N ILE A 263 8.07 16.92 -19.62
CA ILE A 263 7.00 15.95 -19.81
C ILE A 263 5.70 16.61 -19.33
N ARG A 264 4.78 16.87 -20.26
CA ARG A 264 3.44 17.30 -19.88
C ARG A 264 2.69 16.18 -19.14
N PRO A 265 1.88 16.48 -18.12
CA PRO A 265 0.94 15.53 -17.56
C PRO A 265 0.02 14.96 -18.65
N MET A 266 -0.23 13.66 -18.62
CA MET A 266 -1.11 12.95 -19.56
C MET A 266 -2.11 12.10 -18.80
N GLY A 267 -3.21 11.75 -19.47
CA GLY A 267 -4.17 10.78 -18.94
C GLY A 267 -3.61 9.35 -18.91
N ARG A 268 -4.26 8.48 -18.12
CA ARG A 268 -3.87 7.07 -17.94
C ARG A 268 -3.74 6.30 -19.26
N ILE A 269 -4.73 6.44 -20.16
CA ILE A 269 -4.78 5.75 -21.46
C ILE A 269 -3.91 6.49 -22.49
N SER A 270 -2.62 6.60 -22.19
CA SER A 270 -1.62 7.15 -23.11
C SER A 270 -0.32 6.36 -22.98
N ALA A 271 0.45 6.34 -24.07
CA ALA A 271 1.73 5.64 -24.18
C ALA A 271 2.93 6.46 -23.68
N GLY A 272 2.73 7.74 -23.36
CA GLY A 272 3.82 8.65 -23.00
C GLY A 272 4.60 9.21 -24.18
N VAL A 273 5.78 9.76 -23.89
CA VAL A 273 6.71 10.38 -24.84
C VAL A 273 8.07 9.74 -24.73
N ARG A 274 8.94 9.96 -25.72
CA ARG A 274 10.31 9.44 -25.66
C ARG A 274 11.10 10.16 -24.56
N GLY A 275 11.64 9.38 -23.62
CA GLY A 275 12.54 9.84 -22.56
C GLY A 275 14.01 9.67 -22.95
N ILE A 276 14.39 8.49 -23.46
CA ILE A 276 15.73 8.22 -24.00
C ILE A 276 15.60 7.51 -25.36
N LYS A 277 16.51 7.81 -26.29
CA LYS A 277 16.61 7.07 -27.54
C LYS A 277 17.43 5.79 -27.32
N VAL A 278 16.72 4.66 -27.38
CA VAL A 278 17.29 3.32 -27.34
C VAL A 278 17.57 2.86 -28.78
N GLU A 279 18.76 2.29 -29.05
CA GLU A 279 19.16 1.84 -30.40
C GLU A 279 19.45 0.34 -30.43
N GLY A 280 19.07 -0.36 -31.51
CA GLY A 280 19.33 -1.81 -31.66
C GLY A 280 18.63 -2.65 -30.59
N ASN A 281 19.38 -3.54 -29.93
CA ASN A 281 18.90 -4.42 -28.85
C ASN A 281 19.16 -3.84 -27.44
N GLU A 282 19.39 -2.54 -27.35
CA GLU A 282 19.47 -1.84 -26.07
C GLU A 282 18.08 -1.79 -25.40
N ARG A 283 18.06 -1.64 -24.08
CA ARG A 283 16.84 -1.43 -23.30
C ARG A 283 17.14 -0.55 -22.10
N VAL A 284 16.13 0.13 -21.57
CA VAL A 284 16.23 0.86 -20.31
C VAL A 284 16.33 -0.15 -19.16
N VAL A 285 17.25 0.10 -18.24
CA VAL A 285 17.61 -0.80 -17.15
C VAL A 285 17.42 -0.20 -15.77
N GLY A 286 17.16 1.10 -15.68
CA GLY A 286 16.78 1.75 -14.43
C GLY A 286 16.33 3.19 -14.65
N MET A 287 15.53 3.69 -13.72
CA MET A 287 15.15 5.09 -13.59
C MET A 287 15.64 5.61 -12.23
N ALA A 288 16.18 6.82 -12.23
CA ALA A 288 16.57 7.50 -11.01
C ALA A 288 15.83 8.83 -10.95
N ILE A 289 15.09 9.05 -9.87
CA ILE A 289 14.51 10.35 -9.54
C ILE A 289 15.52 11.08 -8.67
N VAL A 290 15.88 12.29 -9.08
CA VAL A 290 16.87 13.12 -8.41
C VAL A 290 16.11 14.12 -7.54
N ASN A 291 16.35 14.09 -6.23
CA ASN A 291 15.73 14.99 -5.27
C ASN A 291 16.67 16.14 -4.91
N THR A 292 17.96 15.87 -4.76
CA THR A 292 18.98 16.85 -4.38
C THR A 292 20.26 16.71 -5.18
N ASP A 293 21.04 17.79 -5.28
CA ASP A 293 22.36 17.78 -5.92
C ASP A 293 23.39 16.90 -5.15
N GLY A 294 23.06 16.47 -3.92
CA GLY A 294 23.86 15.53 -3.12
C GLY A 294 23.63 14.06 -3.44
N ASP A 295 22.61 13.73 -4.23
CA ASP A 295 22.24 12.35 -4.52
C ASP A 295 23.34 11.64 -5.33
N GLU A 296 23.54 10.35 -5.07
CA GLU A 296 24.46 9.51 -5.84
C GLU A 296 23.66 8.53 -6.70
N ILE A 297 24.22 8.15 -7.84
CA ILE A 297 23.66 7.13 -8.72
C ILE A 297 24.51 5.88 -8.61
N VAL A 298 23.91 4.78 -8.18
CA VAL A 298 24.55 3.46 -8.23
C VAL A 298 24.33 2.86 -9.62
N ILE A 299 25.40 2.30 -10.19
CA ILE A 299 25.37 1.60 -11.47
C ILE A 299 25.96 0.21 -11.25
N VAL A 300 25.23 -0.82 -11.66
CA VAL A 300 25.65 -2.22 -11.56
C VAL A 300 25.60 -2.88 -12.94
N THR A 301 26.55 -3.78 -13.18
CA THR A 301 26.74 -4.49 -14.45
C THR A 301 26.48 -5.99 -14.31
N GLU A 302 26.23 -6.65 -15.44
CA GLU A 302 25.90 -8.09 -15.48
C GLU A 302 27.03 -8.98 -14.95
N LYS A 303 28.29 -8.52 -14.92
CA LYS A 303 29.44 -9.29 -14.40
C LYS A 303 29.88 -8.88 -12.99
N GLY A 304 29.01 -8.21 -12.21
CA GLY A 304 29.29 -7.91 -10.80
C GLY A 304 30.20 -6.69 -10.57
N TYR A 305 30.45 -5.87 -11.60
CA TYR A 305 31.08 -4.57 -11.42
C TYR A 305 30.05 -3.50 -11.15
N GLY A 306 30.42 -2.49 -10.39
CA GLY A 306 29.61 -1.30 -10.26
C GLY A 306 30.36 -0.14 -9.63
N LYS A 307 29.65 0.96 -9.49
CA LYS A 307 30.18 2.24 -9.03
C LYS A 307 29.06 3.12 -8.51
N ARG A 308 29.44 4.07 -7.67
CA ARG A 308 28.61 5.24 -7.37
C ARG A 308 29.12 6.43 -8.16
N THR A 309 28.23 7.29 -8.60
CA THR A 309 28.56 8.51 -9.31
C THR A 309 27.64 9.62 -8.83
N ASN A 310 28.20 10.69 -8.30
CA ASN A 310 27.40 11.86 -7.90
C ASN A 310 26.57 12.39 -9.09
N VAL A 311 25.34 12.78 -8.80
CA VAL A 311 24.35 13.17 -9.80
C VAL A 311 24.78 14.37 -10.66
N ASP A 312 25.61 15.27 -10.14
CA ASP A 312 26.14 16.44 -10.85
C ASP A 312 27.05 16.07 -12.04
N ALA A 313 27.62 14.86 -12.03
CA ALA A 313 28.38 14.35 -13.17
C ALA A 313 27.49 14.07 -14.39
N PHE A 314 26.17 14.02 -14.19
CA PHE A 314 25.17 13.92 -15.24
C PHE A 314 24.57 15.29 -15.52
N ARG A 315 25.05 15.94 -16.58
CA ARG A 315 24.47 17.22 -17.03
C ARG A 315 23.03 17.04 -17.51
N VAL A 316 22.17 18.00 -17.14
CA VAL A 316 20.79 18.11 -17.64
C VAL A 316 20.81 18.35 -19.16
N GLN A 317 19.95 17.64 -19.87
CA GLN A 317 19.79 17.67 -21.32
C GLN A 317 18.29 17.66 -21.67
N VAL A 318 17.97 17.94 -22.94
CA VAL A 318 16.60 17.76 -23.45
C VAL A 318 16.29 16.27 -23.58
N ARG A 319 15.12 15.85 -23.11
CA ARG A 319 14.65 14.46 -23.23
C ARG A 319 14.64 13.93 -24.67
N GLY A 320 14.71 12.62 -24.82
CA GLY A 320 14.64 11.91 -26.10
C GLY A 320 15.97 11.86 -26.87
N GLY A 321 17.04 12.40 -26.31
CA GLY A 321 18.40 12.23 -26.81
C GLY A 321 18.96 10.81 -26.58
N LYS A 322 20.17 10.54 -27.09
CA LYS A 322 20.88 9.26 -26.88
C LYS A 322 21.47 9.11 -25.47
N GLY A 323 21.49 10.19 -24.69
CA GLY A 323 22.23 10.26 -23.44
C GLY A 323 23.74 10.33 -23.64
N VAL A 324 24.45 10.28 -22.52
CA VAL A 324 25.91 10.37 -22.42
C VAL A 324 26.43 9.11 -21.71
N LYS A 325 27.67 8.68 -21.99
CA LYS A 325 28.28 7.48 -21.40
C LYS A 325 28.25 7.50 -19.87
N ALA A 326 27.41 6.71 -19.23
CA ALA A 326 27.30 6.54 -17.78
C ALA A 326 28.23 5.44 -17.22
N LEU A 327 28.72 4.57 -18.10
CA LEU A 327 29.58 3.45 -17.78
C LEU A 327 30.51 3.18 -18.99
N ASN A 328 31.80 2.98 -18.71
CA ASN A 328 32.73 2.48 -19.72
C ASN A 328 32.61 0.95 -19.80
N MET A 329 31.81 0.45 -20.74
CA MET A 329 31.61 -0.98 -20.95
C MET A 329 32.81 -1.63 -21.63
N THR A 330 33.18 -2.79 -21.12
CA THR A 330 34.23 -3.67 -21.62
C THR A 330 33.74 -5.11 -21.56
N GLU A 331 34.46 -6.03 -22.19
CA GLU A 331 34.16 -7.46 -22.04
C GLU A 331 34.28 -7.95 -20.59
N LYS A 332 35.02 -7.24 -19.74
CA LYS A 332 35.25 -7.60 -18.34
C LYS A 332 34.06 -7.30 -17.42
N ASN A 333 33.42 -6.15 -17.58
CA ASN A 333 32.27 -5.75 -16.75
C ASN A 333 30.92 -6.05 -17.42
N GLY A 334 30.86 -6.07 -18.75
CA GLY A 334 29.63 -6.36 -19.48
C GLY A 334 28.64 -5.20 -19.49
N ARG A 335 27.38 -5.52 -19.79
CA ARG A 335 26.27 -4.56 -19.91
C ARG A 335 25.83 -4.03 -18.55
N MET A 336 25.28 -2.82 -18.56
CA MET A 336 24.60 -2.24 -17.40
C MET A 336 23.28 -3.01 -17.14
N VAL A 337 23.03 -3.39 -15.90
CA VAL A 337 21.83 -4.12 -15.47
C VAL A 337 20.91 -3.25 -14.62
N ALA A 338 21.45 -2.28 -13.91
CA ALA A 338 20.66 -1.37 -13.08
C ALA A 338 21.30 0.01 -12.96
N LEU A 339 20.44 1.00 -12.74
CA LEU A 339 20.77 2.38 -12.44
C LEU A 339 19.71 2.93 -11.49
N GLU A 340 20.11 3.34 -10.29
CA GLU A 340 19.18 3.78 -9.24
C GLU A 340 19.79 4.90 -8.40
N THR A 341 18.94 5.74 -7.80
CA THR A 341 19.36 6.80 -6.87
C THR A 341 19.62 6.20 -5.49
N VAL A 342 20.73 6.57 -4.85
CA VAL A 342 21.11 6.13 -3.50
C VAL A 342 21.63 7.30 -2.66
N LYS A 343 21.54 7.15 -1.34
CA LYS A 343 22.08 8.11 -0.37
C LYS A 343 23.48 7.72 0.15
N GLY A 344 23.85 6.45 -0.03
CA GLY A 344 25.19 5.94 0.28
C GLY A 344 25.35 5.32 1.66
N ASP A 345 24.38 5.47 2.56
CA ASP A 345 24.29 4.81 3.88
C ASP A 345 23.37 3.58 3.87
N GLU A 346 22.92 3.18 2.68
CA GLU A 346 22.05 2.03 2.41
C GLU A 346 22.88 0.79 2.01
N ASP A 347 22.23 -0.37 1.91
CA ASP A 347 22.84 -1.60 1.40
C ASP A 347 22.33 -1.92 0.01
N LEU A 348 23.25 -2.39 -0.85
CA LEU A 348 22.95 -2.91 -2.17
C LEU A 348 22.84 -4.43 -2.09
N MET A 349 21.66 -4.97 -2.40
CA MET A 349 21.46 -6.39 -2.64
C MET A 349 21.55 -6.65 -4.14
N VAL A 350 22.41 -7.60 -4.54
CA VAL A 350 22.60 -8.00 -5.92
C VAL A 350 22.16 -9.44 -6.07
N ILE A 351 21.39 -9.69 -7.13
CA ILE A 351 20.69 -10.94 -7.35
C ILE A 351 21.21 -11.50 -8.66
N THR A 352 21.60 -12.76 -8.66
CA THR A 352 22.10 -13.44 -9.86
C THR A 352 21.00 -14.24 -10.55
N ASP A 353 21.21 -14.55 -11.82
CA ASP A 353 20.33 -15.42 -12.62
C ASP A 353 20.22 -16.86 -12.06
N LYS A 354 21.11 -17.24 -11.14
CA LYS A 354 21.11 -18.51 -10.42
C LYS A 354 20.55 -18.44 -9.01
N GLY A 355 19.95 -17.32 -8.61
CA GLY A 355 19.31 -17.17 -7.31
C GLY A 355 20.26 -16.80 -6.18
N MET A 356 21.58 -16.72 -6.41
CA MET A 356 22.52 -16.22 -5.41
C MET A 356 22.25 -14.75 -5.14
N ILE A 357 22.21 -14.39 -3.86
CA ILE A 357 21.98 -13.04 -3.37
C ILE A 357 23.17 -12.61 -2.57
N ILE A 358 23.68 -11.44 -2.89
CA ILE A 358 24.89 -10.90 -2.27
C ILE A 358 24.58 -9.49 -1.83
N ARG A 359 24.83 -9.22 -0.55
CA ARG A 359 24.64 -7.91 0.06
C ARG A 359 25.98 -7.19 0.13
N THR A 360 25.99 -5.90 -0.20
CA THR A 360 27.18 -5.07 -0.09
C THR A 360 26.80 -3.69 0.41
N HIS A 361 27.50 -3.18 1.41
CA HIS A 361 27.29 -1.83 1.89
C HIS A 361 27.66 -0.81 0.80
N LEU A 362 26.78 0.17 0.55
CA LEU A 362 27.03 1.14 -0.53
C LEU A 362 28.27 1.99 -0.25
N ASP A 363 28.60 2.25 1.02
CA ASP A 363 29.80 2.99 1.43
C ASP A 363 31.13 2.34 0.96
N GLN A 364 31.16 1.01 0.80
CA GLN A 364 32.29 0.25 0.27
C GLN A 364 32.43 0.38 -1.26
N ILE A 365 31.35 0.75 -1.96
CA ILE A 365 31.39 0.92 -3.42
C ILE A 365 32.01 2.27 -3.74
N LEU A 366 33.04 2.24 -4.59
CA LEU A 366 33.80 3.42 -4.96
C LEU A 366 32.94 4.47 -5.68
N THR A 367 32.94 5.71 -5.18
CA THR A 367 32.40 6.87 -5.89
C THR A 367 33.40 7.39 -6.91
N VAL A 368 33.06 7.30 -8.19
CA VAL A 368 33.89 7.73 -9.32
C VAL A 368 33.08 8.45 -10.38
N GLY A 369 33.81 9.13 -11.28
CA GLY A 369 33.22 9.82 -12.42
C GLY A 369 32.43 8.91 -13.36
N ARG A 370 31.69 9.57 -14.24
CA ARG A 370 30.71 8.97 -15.13
C ARG A 370 31.33 7.97 -16.13
N ASP A 371 32.38 8.35 -16.86
CA ASP A 371 33.01 7.50 -17.89
C ASP A 371 34.12 6.60 -17.31
N THR A 372 33.74 5.71 -16.40
CA THR A 372 34.65 4.74 -15.76
C THR A 372 34.04 3.34 -15.77
N GLN A 373 34.88 2.32 -15.56
CA GLN A 373 34.44 0.90 -15.55
C GLN A 373 33.74 0.49 -14.25
N GLY A 374 34.01 1.21 -13.15
CA GLY A 374 33.66 0.79 -11.80
C GLY A 374 34.64 -0.23 -11.21
N VAL A 375 34.34 -0.69 -10.00
CA VAL A 375 35.10 -1.71 -9.27
C VAL A 375 34.33 -3.02 -9.23
N CYS A 376 35.04 -4.13 -9.02
CA CYS A 376 34.41 -5.41 -8.78
C CYS A 376 33.74 -5.35 -7.40
N ILE A 377 32.42 -5.28 -7.37
CA ILE A 377 31.64 -5.34 -6.12
C ILE A 377 31.48 -6.81 -5.73
N ILE A 378 31.28 -7.67 -6.75
CA ILE A 378 30.97 -9.08 -6.56
C ILE A 378 31.78 -9.93 -7.52
N LYS A 379 32.39 -10.99 -6.99
CA LYS A 379 32.99 -12.06 -7.80
C LYS A 379 31.94 -13.11 -8.10
N LEU A 380 31.55 -13.20 -9.36
CA LEU A 380 30.62 -14.22 -9.84
C LEU A 380 31.38 -15.48 -10.27
N SER A 381 30.78 -16.64 -10.02
CA SER A 381 31.22 -17.91 -10.62
C SER A 381 31.07 -17.89 -12.13
N GLU A 382 31.82 -18.75 -12.82
CA GLU A 382 31.85 -18.77 -14.28
C GLU A 382 30.44 -19.05 -14.86
N GLY A 383 29.96 -18.17 -15.73
CA GLY A 383 28.63 -18.28 -16.35
C GLY A 383 27.46 -17.71 -15.53
N HIS A 384 27.70 -17.22 -14.31
CA HIS A 384 26.67 -16.52 -13.53
C HIS A 384 26.65 -15.04 -13.90
N LEU A 385 25.46 -14.46 -13.96
CA LEU A 385 25.25 -13.04 -14.29
C LEU A 385 24.36 -12.38 -13.24
N VAL A 386 24.57 -11.09 -13.01
CA VAL A 386 23.63 -10.27 -12.24
C VAL A 386 22.33 -10.12 -13.04
N SER A 387 21.20 -10.44 -12.42
CA SER A 387 19.86 -10.29 -12.99
C SER A 387 19.20 -8.98 -12.58
N SER A 388 19.31 -8.61 -11.30
CA SER A 388 18.64 -7.45 -10.71
C SER A 388 19.36 -6.99 -9.44
N ILE A 389 18.97 -5.82 -8.96
CA ILE A 389 19.44 -5.26 -7.69
C ILE A 389 18.25 -4.80 -6.86
N ALA A 390 18.48 -4.61 -5.57
CA ALA A 390 17.59 -3.89 -4.67
C ALA A 390 18.43 -3.01 -3.75
N VAL A 391 17.97 -1.79 -3.49
CA VAL A 391 18.55 -0.91 -2.47
C VAL A 391 17.67 -1.00 -1.23
N VAL A 392 18.27 -1.35 -0.10
CA VAL A 392 17.56 -1.54 1.17
C VAL A 392 18.21 -0.69 2.27
N PRO A 393 17.44 -0.25 3.28
CA PRO A 393 18.02 0.39 4.44
C PRO A 393 19.08 -0.51 5.08
N ARG A 394 20.18 0.09 5.53
CA ARG A 394 21.26 -0.65 6.19
C ARG A 394 20.74 -1.38 7.41
N SER A 395 21.11 -2.65 7.57
CA SER A 395 20.91 -3.39 8.82
C SER A 395 22.26 -3.73 9.42
N GLU A 396 22.42 -3.47 10.71
CA GLU A 396 23.65 -3.77 11.48
C GLU A 396 23.84 -5.29 11.73
N ASP A 397 22.99 -6.16 11.17
CA ASP A 397 22.92 -7.58 11.48
C ASP A 397 24.05 -8.43 10.84
N ASP A 398 24.81 -7.92 9.85
CA ASP A 398 25.71 -8.74 9.01
C ASP A 398 27.22 -8.64 9.34
N GLU A 399 27.64 -7.94 10.41
CA GLU A 399 29.07 -7.87 10.80
C GLU A 399 29.68 -9.20 11.29
N ASN A 400 28.95 -10.33 11.28
CA ASN A 400 29.40 -11.60 11.86
C ASN A 400 29.48 -12.82 10.92
N GLU A 401 29.28 -12.68 9.60
CA GLU A 401 29.33 -13.85 8.68
C GLU A 401 30.59 -13.95 7.80
N GLU A 402 31.52 -12.99 7.85
CA GLU A 402 32.81 -13.12 7.13
C GLU A 402 33.97 -13.44 8.08
N ASN A 403 34.08 -14.71 8.52
CA ASN A 403 35.41 -15.25 8.89
C ASN A 403 35.52 -16.79 8.97
N ASP A 404 34.72 -17.56 8.21
CA ASP A 404 34.84 -19.03 8.19
C ASP A 404 35.25 -19.60 6.82
N GLU A 405 36.17 -18.93 6.11
CA GLU A 405 36.86 -19.58 4.98
C GLU A 405 38.34 -19.19 4.86
N TYR A 406 39.11 -19.44 5.92
CA TYR A 406 40.53 -19.77 5.79
C TYR A 406 40.79 -21.13 6.45
N LYS A 407 40.68 -22.21 5.68
CA LYS A 407 41.34 -23.48 6.04
C LYS A 407 42.85 -23.29 5.83
N GLU A 408 43.54 -22.74 6.83
CA GLU A 408 44.95 -23.06 6.99
C GLU A 408 45.03 -24.53 7.45
N GLU A 409 45.67 -25.38 6.66
CA GLU A 409 46.13 -26.69 7.12
C GLU A 409 47.12 -26.47 8.27
N ILE A 410 46.62 -26.54 9.51
CA ILE A 410 47.46 -26.65 10.69
C ILE A 410 48.08 -28.06 10.65
N VAL A 411 49.32 -28.14 10.17
CA VAL A 411 50.17 -29.31 10.37
C VAL A 411 50.57 -29.31 11.85
N TYR A 412 49.97 -30.21 12.64
CA TYR A 412 50.40 -30.45 14.00
C TYR A 412 51.80 -31.09 13.98
N ASP A 413 52.80 -30.35 14.46
CA ASP A 413 54.10 -30.92 14.81
C ASP A 413 53.95 -31.71 16.12
N LEU A 414 53.69 -33.01 16.00
CA LEU A 414 53.46 -33.92 17.13
C LEU A 414 54.71 -34.21 17.97
N ASP A 415 55.87 -33.63 17.62
CA ASP A 415 57.14 -33.89 18.30
C ASP A 415 57.63 -32.77 19.23
N TYR A 416 56.79 -31.77 19.54
CA TYR A 416 57.16 -30.70 20.47
C TYR A 416 57.16 -31.16 21.93
N LYS A 417 58.36 -31.46 22.49
CA LYS A 417 58.53 -31.73 23.92
C LYS A 417 58.44 -30.44 24.76
N PHE A 418 57.43 -30.35 25.62
CA PHE A 418 57.31 -29.28 26.60
C PHE A 418 58.45 -29.31 27.63
N LYS A 419 59.10 -28.15 27.86
CA LYS A 419 60.30 -28.01 28.71
C LYS A 419 60.06 -28.08 30.24
N ASP A 420 58.88 -28.46 30.71
CA ASP A 420 58.57 -28.46 32.15
C ASP A 420 57.80 -29.70 32.65
N GLU A 421 57.93 -30.87 31.99
CA GLU A 421 57.32 -32.12 32.47
C GLU A 421 57.88 -32.64 33.81
N ASP A 422 59.06 -32.17 34.24
CA ASP A 422 59.67 -32.64 35.50
C ASP A 422 59.16 -31.95 36.77
N LYS A 423 58.34 -30.88 36.67
CA LYS A 423 57.87 -30.13 37.85
C LYS A 423 56.50 -30.54 38.39
N PHE A 424 55.71 -31.33 37.67
CA PHE A 424 54.35 -31.71 38.10
C PHE A 424 54.27 -33.02 38.90
N LYS A 425 55.37 -33.75 39.11
CA LYS A 425 55.37 -35.04 39.85
C LYS A 425 55.35 -34.93 41.39
N ARG A 426 55.07 -33.76 41.98
CA ARG A 426 55.07 -33.60 43.45
C ARG A 426 53.91 -32.80 43.99
N ILE A 427 52.68 -33.29 43.84
CA ILE A 427 51.58 -32.93 44.75
C ILE A 427 50.85 -34.24 45.11
N LYS A 428 51.07 -34.71 46.34
CA LYS A 428 50.41 -35.89 46.92
C LYS A 428 48.95 -35.56 47.27
N SER A 429 48.04 -36.46 46.89
CA SER A 429 46.63 -36.45 47.26
C SER A 429 46.42 -36.65 48.77
N PRO A 430 45.45 -35.98 49.42
CA PRO A 430 44.92 -36.40 50.72
C PRO A 430 43.86 -37.51 50.54
N GLU A 431 43.91 -38.49 51.43
CA GLU A 431 43.02 -39.64 51.54
C GLU A 431 41.56 -39.22 51.82
N ILE A 432 40.62 -39.83 51.09
CA ILE A 432 39.19 -39.77 51.38
C ILE A 432 38.88 -40.96 52.29
N VAL A 433 38.34 -40.68 53.47
CA VAL A 433 37.86 -41.67 54.45
C VAL A 433 36.37 -41.90 54.15
N ASP A 434 36.02 -43.14 53.84
CA ASP A 434 34.63 -43.58 53.66
C ASP A 434 33.88 -43.64 55.00
N ASN A 435 32.68 -43.05 55.03
CA ASN A 435 31.52 -43.50 55.82
C ASN A 435 30.22 -42.91 55.28
#